data_AF-A0A959RVR6-F1
#
_entry.id   AF-A0A959RVR6-F1
#
_cell.length_a   1.000
_cell.length_b   1.000
_cell.length_c   1.000
_cell.angle_alpha   90.00
_cell.angle_beta   90.00
_cell.angle_gamma   90.00
#
_symmetry.space_group_name_H-M   'P 1'
#
loop_
_entity.id
_entity.type
_entity.pdbx_description
1 polymer ?
#
loop_
_entity_poly.entity_id
_entity_poly.type
_entity_poly.pdbx_seq_one_letter_code
_entity_poly.pdbx_strand_id
1 'polypeptide(L)' 'MSFFDVLKEFVVVFIITFIVTSLVTLIYNLLFHAEVLFDWATAFRLSIIFGIIFPTLNYRERKKLS' A
#
# COMPACT_ATOMS: atom_id res chain seq x y z
N MET A 1 17.71 12.72 -3.98
CA MET A 1 16.27 12.58 -3.70
C MET A 1 15.94 13.42 -2.48
N SER A 2 15.01 14.35 -2.60
CA SER A 2 14.53 15.13 -1.47
C SER A 2 13.60 14.28 -0.61
N PHE A 3 13.47 14.62 0.67
CA PHE A 3 12.50 13.99 1.56
C PHE A 3 11.07 14.04 0.98
N PHE A 4 10.72 15.16 0.33
CA PHE A 4 9.42 15.35 -0.30
C PHE A 4 9.14 14.38 -1.45
N ASP A 5 10.17 13.90 -2.15
CA ASP A 5 10.00 12.95 -3.25
C ASP A 5 9.64 11.56 -2.71
N VAL A 6 10.32 11.13 -1.65
CA VAL A 6 10.02 9.87 -0.94
C VAL A 6 8.63 9.92 -0.32
N LEU A 7 8.23 11.06 0.23
CA LEU A 7 6.89 11.24 0.79
C LEU A 7 5.79 11.15 -0.28
N LYS A 8 6.00 11.73 -1.46
CA LYS A 8 5.06 11.59 -2.59
C LYS A 8 4.93 10.13 -3.04
N GLU A 9 6.05 9.43 -3.19
CA GLU A 9 6.05 8.00 -3.53
C GLU A 9 5.33 7.16 -2.47
N PHE A 10 5.58 7.43 -1.18
CA PHE A 10 4.86 6.81 -0.07
C PHE A 10 3.34 7.03 -0.21
N VAL A 11 2.89 8.27 -0.41
CA VAL A 11 1.45 8.59 -0.48
C VAL A 11 0.78 7.87 -1.65
N VAL A 12 1.42 7.83 -2.81
CA VAL A 12 0.89 7.13 -3.99
C VAL A 12 0.76 5.63 -3.72
N VAL A 13 1.83 5.00 -3.23
CA VAL A 13 1.84 3.55 -2.92
C VAL A 13 0.83 3.23 -1.81
N PHE A 14 0.73 4.08 -0.79
CA PHE A 14 -0.22 3.95 0.31
C PHE A 14 -1.67 3.94 -0.22
N ILE A 15 -2.06 4.94 -1.01
CA ILE A 15 -3.42 5.07 -1.53
C ILE A 15 -3.78 3.86 -2.41
N ILE A 16 -2.90 3.48 -3.33
CA ILE A 16 -3.13 2.34 -4.23
C ILE A 16 -3.29 1.06 -3.42
N THR A 17 -2.37 0.78 -2.50
CA THR A 17 -2.42 -0.41 -1.64
C THR A 17 -3.69 -0.45 -0.82
N PHE A 18 -4.05 0.68 -0.20
CA PHE A 18 -5.24 0.77 0.64
C PHE A 18 -6.50 0.45 -0.15
N ILE A 19 -6.68 1.08 -1.32
CA ILE A 19 -7.84 0.84 -2.19
C ILE A 19 -7.88 -0.64 -2.63
N VAL A 20 -6.76 -1.18 -3.11
CA VAL A 20 -6.70 -2.57 -3.59
C VAL A 20 -7.02 -3.54 -2.45
N THR A 21 -6.41 -3.38 -1.28
CA THR A 21 -6.67 -4.27 -0.14
C THR A 21 -8.10 -4.14 0.37
N SER A 22 -8.66 -2.93 0.44
CA SER A 22 -10.07 -2.73 0.80
C SER A 22 -11.01 -3.43 -0.18
N LEU A 23 -10.75 -3.37 -1.49
CA LEU A 23 -11.56 -4.06 -2.49
C LEU A 23 -11.40 -5.58 -2.41
N VAL A 24 -10.17 -6.08 -2.26
CA VAL A 24 -9.90 -7.52 -2.13
C VAL A 24 -10.58 -8.09 -0.89
N THR A 25 -10.49 -7.41 0.25
CA THR A 25 -11.13 -7.85 1.50
C THR A 25 -12.66 -7.81 1.41
N LEU A 26 -13.21 -6.77 0.78
CA LEU A 26 -14.65 -6.70 0.50
C LEU A 26 -15.13 -7.88 -0.35
N ILE A 27 -14.45 -8.15 -1.47
CA ILE A 27 -14.83 -9.24 -2.38
C ILE A 27 -14.69 -10.59 -1.68
N TYR A 28 -13.63 -10.78 -0.91
CA TYR A 28 -13.43 -12.01 -0.14
C TYR A 28 -14.56 -12.23 0.88
N ASN A 29 -14.91 -11.20 1.66
CA ASN A 29 -16.00 -11.29 2.63
C ASN A 29 -17.36 -11.53 1.95
N LEU A 30 -17.59 -10.91 0.79
CA LEU A 30 -18.81 -11.13 0.02
C LEU A 30 -18.93 -12.57 -0.48
N LEU A 31 -17.84 -13.15 -0.99
CA LEU A 31 -17.85 -14.50 -1.58
C LEU A 31 -17.90 -15.61 -0.53
N PHE A 32 -17.21 -15.45 0.60
CA PHE A 32 -17.02 -16.52 1.58
C PHE A 32 -17.84 -16.36 2.86
N HIS A 33 -18.25 -15.14 3.20
CA HIS A 33 -18.99 -14.84 4.43
C HIS A 33 -20.38 -14.26 4.14
N ALA A 34 -20.73 -14.02 2.86
CA ALA A 34 -21.98 -13.38 2.43
C ALA A 34 -22.23 -12.00 3.07
N GLU A 35 -21.14 -11.30 3.44
CA GLU A 35 -21.18 -10.01 4.14
C GLU A 35 -20.46 -8.92 3.34
N VAL A 36 -21.06 -7.72 3.28
CA VAL A 36 -20.45 -6.54 2.65
C VAL A 36 -19.65 -5.78 3.71
N LEU A 37 -18.52 -6.36 4.13
CA LEU A 37 -17.65 -5.79 5.16
C LEU A 37 -16.25 -5.50 4.62
N PHE A 38 -15.78 -4.27 4.84
CA PHE A 38 -14.41 -3.88 4.57
C PHE A 38 -13.51 -4.17 5.78
N ASP A 39 -12.36 -4.80 5.55
CA ASP A 39 -11.34 -4.93 6.59
C ASP A 39 -10.36 -3.74 6.52
N TRP A 40 -10.74 -2.66 7.20
CA TRP A 40 -9.95 -1.43 7.30
C TRP A 40 -8.61 -1.64 8.02
N ALA A 41 -8.56 -2.54 8.99
CA ALA A 41 -7.35 -2.79 9.76
C ALA A 41 -6.27 -3.44 8.89
N THR A 42 -6.65 -4.43 8.09
CA THR A 42 -5.75 -5.09 7.14
C THR A 42 -5.34 -4.12 6.02
N ALA A 43 -6.29 -3.36 5.44
CA ALA A 43 -5.98 -2.38 4.41
C ALA A 43 -5.01 -1.28 4.90
N PHE A 44 -5.23 -0.76 6.11
CA PHE A 44 -4.36 0.26 6.70
C PHE A 44 -2.97 -0.29 7.03
N ARG A 45 -2.87 -1.49 7.62
CA ARG A 45 -1.58 -2.11 7.91
C ARG A 45 -0.75 -2.36 6.65
N LEU A 46 -1.36 -2.95 5.62
CA LEU A 46 -0.65 -3.27 4.38
C LEU A 46 -0.22 -2.00 3.63
N SER A 47 -1.07 -0.97 3.60
CA SER A 47 -0.73 0.31 2.96
C SER A 47 0.43 1.03 3.63
N ILE A 48 0.56 0.98 4.97
CA ILE A 48 1.76 1.48 5.67
C ILE A 48 2.99 0.65 5.30
N ILE A 49 2.89 -0.68 5.42
CA ILE A 49 4.03 -1.59 5.18
C ILE A 49 4.58 -1.40 3.77
N PHE A 50 3.72 -1.48 2.75
CA PHE A 50 4.14 -1.33 1.36
C PHE A 50 4.50 0.12 1.01
N GLY A 51 3.77 1.10 1.57
CA GLY A 51 4.10 2.50 1.44
C GLY A 51 5.51 2.84 1.90
N ILE A 52 6.04 2.17 2.92
CA ILE A 52 7.41 2.37 3.41
C ILE A 52 8.42 1.53 2.62
N ILE A 53 8.12 0.25 2.39
CA ILE A 53 9.06 -0.70 1.78
C ILE A 53 9.39 -0.30 0.34
N PHE A 54 8.39 0.00 -0.49
CA PHE A 54 8.62 0.25 -1.92
C PHE A 54 9.49 1.49 -2.20
N PRO A 55 9.23 2.67 -1.62
CA PRO A 55 10.10 3.83 -1.82
C PRO A 55 11.52 3.59 -1.28
N THR A 56 11.65 2.86 -0.17
CA THR A 56 12.97 2.51 0.39
C THR A 56 13.77 1.61 -0.56
N LEU A 57 13.13 0.60 -1.16
CA LEU A 57 13.77 -0.27 -2.15
C LEU A 57 14.14 0.51 -3.42
N ASN A 58 13.23 1.32 -3.95
CA ASN A 58 13.48 2.17 -5.13
C ASN A 58 14.64 3.15 -4.91
N TYR A 59 14.76 3.73 -3.71
CA TYR A 59 15.89 4.60 -3.37
C TYR A 59 17.22 3.83 -3.40
N ARG A 60 17.26 2.60 -2.87
CA ARG A 60 18.47 1.76 -2.87
C ARG A 60 18.87 1.32 -4.27
N GLU A 61 17.91 0.98 -5.13
CA GLU A 61 18.20 0.63 -6.52
C GLU A 61 18.79 1.81 -7.30
N ARG A 62 18.18 2.99 -7.19
CA ARG A 62 18.70 4.19 -7.86
C ARG A 62 20.11 4.58 -7.40
N LYS A 63 20.45 4.35 -6.13
CA LYS A 63 21.80 4.59 -5.60
C LYS A 63 22.83 3.56 -6.08
N LYS A 64 22.42 2.33 -6.45
CA LYS A 64 23.33 1.31 -7.01
C LYS A 64 23.67 1.56 -8.49
N LEU A 65 22.82 2.31 -9.20
CA LEU A 65 22.95 2.60 -10.63
C LEU A 65 23.62 3.96 -10.92
N SER A 66 23.99 4.71 -9.88
CA SER A 66 24.72 5.99 -9.92
C SER A 66 26.13 5.82 -9.39
#